data_AF-A0A2D9HXU1-F1
#
_entry.id   AF-A0A2D9HXU1-F1
#
_cell.length_a   1.000
_cell.length_b   1.000
_cell.length_c   1.000
_cell.angle_alpha   90.00
_cell.angle_beta   90.00
_cell.angle_gamma   90.00
#
_symmetry.space_group_name_H-M   'P 1'
#
loop_
_entity.id
_entity.type
_entity.pdbx_description
1 polymer ?
#
loop_
_entity_poly.entity_id
_entity_poly.type
_entity_poly.pdbx_seq_one_letter_code
_entity_poly.pdbx_strand_id
1 'polypeptide(L)'
;MISLIGLMAALCTTVAFVPQALKCWRSRSTADISLSMFLIFALGVCLWLAYGIVREDLPLILANGVTLALVLSILWMKVRFG
;
A
#
# COMPACT_ATOMS: atom_id res chain seq x y z
N MET A 1 -5.50 12.86 21.69
CA MET A 1 -4.25 13.13 20.93
C MET A 1 -3.76 11.93 20.14
N ILE A 2 -3.59 10.74 20.75
CA ILE A 2 -3.09 9.53 20.07
C ILE A 2 -3.94 9.15 18.84
N SER A 3 -5.27 9.26 18.91
CA SER A 3 -6.17 8.89 17.81
C SER A 3 -6.03 9.78 16.56
N LEU A 4 -5.76 11.08 16.71
CA LEU A 4 -5.63 11.99 15.57
C LEU A 4 -4.31 11.75 14.84
N ILE A 5 -3.20 11.60 15.59
CA ILE A 5 -1.88 11.31 15.01
C ILE A 5 -1.90 9.96 14.30
N GLY A 6 -2.49 8.93 14.92
CA GLY A 6 -2.64 7.61 14.31
C GLY A 6 -3.46 7.64 13.02
N LEU A 7 -4.58 8.38 13.01
CA LEU A 7 -5.41 8.54 11.82
C LEU A 7 -4.66 9.27 10.70
N MET A 8 -3.95 10.36 11.02
CA MET A 8 -3.14 11.09 10.05
C MET A 8 -1.99 10.24 9.51
N ALA A 9 -1.34 9.44 10.36
CA ALA A 9 -0.29 8.52 9.94
C ALA A 9 -0.84 7.46 8.97
N ALA A 10 -1.96 6.82 9.30
CA ALA A 10 -2.62 5.85 8.43
C ALA A 10 -3.07 6.47 7.10
N LEU A 11 -3.62 7.69 7.15
CA LEU A 11 -4.03 8.42 5.95
C LEU A 11 -2.85 8.76 5.06
N CYS A 12 -1.78 9.36 5.61
CA CYS A 12 -0.59 9.72 4.84
C CYS A 12 0.07 8.50 4.19
N THR A 13 0.24 7.42 4.95
CA THR A 13 0.91 6.20 4.44
C THR A 13 0.08 5.49 3.37
N THR A 14 -1.25 5.42 3.53
CA THR A 14 -2.14 4.79 2.54
C THR A 14 -2.27 5.64 1.28
N VAL A 15 -2.57 6.95 1.45
CA VAL A 15 -2.85 7.87 0.35
C VAL A 15 -1.59 8.15 -0.49
N ALA A 16 -0.39 8.04 0.09
CA ALA A 16 0.87 8.19 -0.65
C ALA A 16 0.99 7.23 -1.85
N PHE A 17 0.32 6.07 -1.83
CA PHE A 17 0.33 5.13 -2.96
C PHE A 17 -0.60 5.52 -4.10
N VAL A 18 -1.62 6.34 -3.86
CA VAL A 18 -2.55 6.83 -4.90
C VAL A 18 -1.84 7.61 -6.01
N PRO A 19 -1.04 8.67 -5.73
CA PRO A 19 -0.33 9.40 -6.78
C PRO A 19 0.68 8.51 -7.51
N GLN A 20 1.30 7.54 -6.82
CA GLN A 20 2.21 6.59 -7.45
C GLN A 20 1.47 5.66 -8.43
N ALA A 21 0.32 5.09 -8.02
CA ALA A 21 -0.51 4.26 -8.89
C ALA A 21 -1.02 5.06 -10.11
N LEU A 22 -1.49 6.28 -9.90
CA LEU A 22 -1.92 7.18 -10.98
C LEU A 22 -0.78 7.51 -11.95
N LYS A 23 0.43 7.77 -11.43
CA LYS A 23 1.62 8.01 -12.27
C LYS A 23 1.92 6.80 -13.14
N CYS A 24 1.97 5.60 -12.56
CA CYS A 24 2.21 4.34 -13.29
C CYS A 24 1.16 4.12 -14.39
N TRP A 25 -0.12 4.37 -14.08
CA TRP A 25 -1.22 4.18 -15.02
C TRP A 25 -1.16 5.17 -16.19
N ARG A 26 -0.84 6.44 -15.91
CA ARG A 26 -0.77 7.49 -16.94
C ARG A 26 0.48 7.38 -17.80
N SER A 27 1.65 7.14 -17.21
CA SER A 27 2.90 7.04 -17.96
C SER A 27 3.02 5.74 -18.74
N ARG A 28 2.31 4.68 -18.31
CA ARG A 28 2.47 3.32 -18.85
C ARG A 28 3.94 2.88 -18.87
N SER A 29 4.73 3.38 -17.92
CA SER A 29 6.14 3.07 -17.75
C SER A 29 6.47 2.99 -16.28
N THR A 30 7.11 1.89 -15.89
CA THR A 30 7.50 1.58 -14.51
C THR A 30 8.94 1.11 -14.40
N ALA A 31 9.78 1.42 -15.41
CA ALA A 31 11.18 1.01 -15.49
C ALA A 31 11.96 1.33 -14.20
N ASP A 32 11.78 2.54 -13.66
CA ASP A 32 12.48 3.02 -12.46
C ASP A 32 11.91 2.51 -11.12
N ILE A 33 10.81 1.76 -11.15
CA ILE A 33 10.18 1.22 -9.94
C ILE A 33 10.81 -0.12 -9.60
N SER A 34 11.34 -0.21 -8.37
CA SER A 34 11.89 -1.46 -7.84
C SER A 34 10.79 -2.49 -7.56
N LEU A 35 10.82 -3.59 -8.32
CA LEU A 35 9.91 -4.73 -8.12
C LEU A 35 10.11 -5.38 -6.74
N SER A 36 11.38 -5.57 -6.33
CA SER A 36 11.71 -6.23 -5.06
C SER A 36 11.20 -5.43 -3.85
N MET A 37 11.32 -4.10 -3.89
CA MET A 37 10.82 -3.22 -2.84
C MET A 37 9.30 -3.40 -2.67
N PHE A 38 8.54 -3.36 -3.76
CA PHE A 38 7.08 -3.51 -3.71
C PHE A 38 6.64 -4.92 -3.30
N LEU A 39 7.37 -5.97 -3.66
CA LEU A 39 7.08 -7.35 -3.22
C LEU A 39 7.29 -7.52 -1.71
N ILE A 40 8.43 -7.05 -1.19
CA ILE A 40 8.72 -7.09 0.26
C ILE A 40 7.69 -6.24 1.02
N PHE A 41 7.35 -5.06 0.49
CA PHE A 41 6.34 -4.19 1.08
C PHE A 41 4.96 -4.86 1.12
N ALA A 42 4.52 -5.47 0.01
CA ALA A 42 3.26 -6.22 -0.05
C ALA A 42 3.21 -7.36 0.97
N LEU A 43 4.30 -8.11 1.12
CA LEU A 43 4.41 -9.16 2.14
C LEU A 43 4.25 -8.58 3.55
N GLY A 44 4.96 -7.48 3.85
CA GLY A 44 4.85 -6.79 5.13
C GLY A 44 3.42 -6.31 5.43
N VAL A 45 2.74 -5.73 4.45
CA VAL A 45 1.34 -5.28 4.58
C VAL A 45 0.39 -6.47 4.78
N CYS A 46 0.60 -7.60 4.10
CA CYS A 46 -0.16 -8.83 4.34
C CYS A 46 0.01 -9.33 5.78
N LEU A 47 1.24 -9.32 6.32
CA LEU A 47 1.51 -9.70 7.70
C LEU A 47 0.86 -8.74 8.70
N TRP A 48 0.91 -7.43 8.45
CA TRP A 48 0.21 -6.44 9.28
C TRP A 48 -1.30 -6.58 9.22
N LEU A 49 -1.87 -6.86 8.06
CA LEU A 49 -3.29 -7.13 7.90
C LEU A 49 -3.71 -8.37 8.69
N ALA A 50 -2.96 -9.47 8.58
CA ALA A 50 -3.19 -10.67 9.38
C ALA A 50 -3.09 -10.40 10.89
N TYR A 51 -2.09 -9.61 11.30
CA TYR A 51 -1.92 -9.18 12.68
C TYR A 51 -3.12 -8.36 13.18
N GLY A 52 -3.62 -7.42 12.37
CA GLY A 52 -4.81 -6.63 12.68
C GLY A 52 -6.06 -7.47 12.87
N ILE A 53 -6.25 -8.48 12.02
CA ILE A 53 -7.37 -9.44 12.13
C ILE A 53 -7.26 -10.20 13.45
N VAL A 54 -6.09 -10.74 13.78
CA VAL A 54 -5.86 -11.46 15.06
C VAL A 54 -6.08 -10.57 16.28
N ARG A 55 -5.84 -9.25 16.15
CA ARG A 55 -6.05 -8.26 17.21
C ARG A 55 -7.45 -7.66 17.24
N GLU A 56 -8.32 -7.99 16.28
CA GLU A 56 -9.62 -7.36 16.08
C GLU A 56 -9.53 -5.81 15.95
N ASP A 57 -8.41 -5.30 15.42
CA ASP A 57 -8.13 -3.87 15.29
C ASP A 57 -8.62 -3.35 13.94
N LEU A 58 -9.87 -2.85 13.92
CA LEU A 58 -10.52 -2.39 12.69
C LEU A 58 -9.73 -1.28 11.96
N PRO A 59 -9.22 -0.21 12.62
CA PRO A 59 -8.35 0.77 11.97
C PRO A 59 -7.14 0.15 11.25
N LEU A 60 -6.45 -0.79 11.90
CA LEU A 60 -5.25 -1.42 11.34
C LEU A 60 -5.60 -2.33 10.15
N ILE A 61 -6.74 -3.03 10.23
CA ILE A 61 -7.27 -3.85 9.13
C ILE A 61 -7.62 -2.98 7.93
N LEU A 62 -8.37 -1.89 8.13
CA LEU A 62 -8.79 -1.00 7.04
C LEU A 62 -7.60 -0.33 6.37
N ALA A 63 -6.65 0.21 7.15
CA ALA A 63 -5.46 0.88 6.60
C ALA A 63 -4.60 -0.07 5.75
N ASN A 64 -4.30 -1.26 6.25
CA ASN A 64 -3.49 -2.24 5.53
C ASN A 64 -4.25 -2.86 4.35
N GLY A 65 -5.57 -3.07 4.46
CA GLY A 65 -6.39 -3.57 3.37
C GLY A 65 -6.41 -2.64 2.16
N VAL A 66 -6.63 -1.33 2.38
CA VAL A 66 -6.58 -0.32 1.31
C VAL A 66 -5.16 -0.18 0.75
N THR A 67 -4.15 -0.16 1.61
CA THR A 67 -2.74 -0.10 1.19
C THR A 67 -2.37 -1.29 0.31
N LEU A 68 -2.78 -2.50 0.69
CA LEU A 68 -2.52 -3.72 -0.07
C LEU A 68 -3.13 -3.65 -1.47
N ALA A 69 -4.39 -3.20 -1.59
CA ALA A 69 -5.05 -3.04 -2.89
C ALA A 69 -4.29 -2.08 -3.81
N LEU A 70 -3.82 -0.94 -3.28
CA LEU A 70 -3.03 0.03 -4.04
C LEU A 70 -1.66 -0.53 -4.46
N VAL A 71 -0.96 -1.19 -3.54
CA VAL A 71 0.35 -1.82 -3.79
C VAL A 71 0.24 -2.92 -4.84
N LEU A 72 -0.79 -3.77 -4.77
CA LEU A 72 -1.04 -4.81 -5.77
C LEU A 72 -1.36 -4.21 -7.15
N SER A 73 -2.07 -3.09 -7.22
CA SER A 73 -2.30 -2.38 -8.48
C SER A 73 -0.98 -1.89 -9.10
N ILE A 74 -0.06 -1.37 -8.28
CA ILE A 74 1.27 -0.92 -8.72
C ILE A 74 2.12 -2.10 -9.17
N LEU A 75 2.12 -3.21 -8.43
CA LEU A 75 2.82 -4.44 -8.82
C LEU A 75 2.30 -4.98 -10.15
N TRP A 76 0.99 -5.02 -10.35
CA TRP A 76 0.40 -5.42 -11.62
C TRP A 76 0.87 -4.51 -12.77
N MET A 77 0.87 -3.19 -12.55
CA MET A 77 1.41 -2.23 -13.52
C MET A 77 2.91 -2.42 -13.77
N LYS A 78 3.70 -2.77 -12.74
CA LYS A 78 5.12 -3.08 -12.88
C LYS A 78 5.36 -4.32 -13.73
N VAL A 79 4.51 -5.34 -13.63
CA VAL A 79 4.62 -6.53 -14.49
C VAL A 79 4.15 -6.22 -15.92
N ARG A 80 3.16 -5.33 -16.11
CA ARG A 80 2.57 -5.03 -17.41
C ARG A 80 3.35 -3.99 -18.24
N PHE A 81 3.92 -2.98 -17.57
CA PHE A 81 4.58 -1.78 -18.12
C PHE A 81 6.04 -1.63 -17.66
N GLY A 82 6.61 -2.71 -17.11
CA GLY A 82 7.97 -2.75 -16.56
C GLY A 82 9.05 -2.87 -17.60
#